data_AF-A0A8S3B7U9-F1
#
_entry.id   AF-A0A8S3B7U9-F1
#
_cell.length_a   1.000
_cell.length_b   1.000
_cell.length_c   1.000
_cell.angle_alpha   90.00
_cell.angle_beta   90.00
_cell.angle_gamma   90.00
#
_symmetry.space_group_name_H-M   'P 1'
#
loop_
_entity.id
_entity.type
_entity.pdbx_description
1 polymer ?
#
loop_
_entity_poly.entity_id
_entity_poly.type
_entity_poly.pdbx_seq_one_letter_code
_entity_poly.pdbx_strand_id
1 'polypeptide(L)' 'MNRYLGARVVLACRNVSKGYDAMNKLLVKTSSNQENIRVMECDLCSLNSVRAFVKMYNEEEDRLDILICNAGLGWS' A
#
# COMPACT_ATOMS: atom_id res chain seq x y z
N MET A 1 11.32 12.40 -20.12
CA MET A 1 12.17 11.38 -19.45
C MET A 1 11.42 10.94 -18.19
N ASN A 2 10.77 9.78 -18.23
CA ASN A 2 9.94 9.28 -17.13
C ASN A 2 10.87 8.76 -16.02
N ARG A 3 10.84 9.37 -14.83
CA ARG A 3 11.81 9.12 -13.73
C ARG A 3 11.32 8.09 -12.70
N TYR A 4 10.23 7.36 -12.97
CA TYR A 4 9.65 6.40 -12.03
C TYR A 4 10.17 4.98 -12.29
N LEU A 5 10.57 4.27 -11.23
CA LEU A 5 11.26 2.97 -11.27
C LEU A 5 10.37 1.78 -11.68
N GLY A 6 9.11 2.00 -12.06
CA GLY A 6 8.17 0.92 -12.40
C GLY A 6 7.87 -0.05 -11.24
N ALA A 7 8.02 0.42 -9.99
CA ALA A 7 7.83 -0.42 -8.82
C ALA A 7 6.37 -0.84 -8.63
N ARG A 8 6.19 -2.06 -8.12
CA ARG A 8 4.90 -2.55 -7.61
C ARG A 8 4.75 -2.10 -6.17
N VAL A 9 3.67 -1.37 -5.87
CA VAL A 9 3.46 -0.69 -4.59
C VAL A 9 2.17 -1.18 -3.95
N VAL A 10 2.28 -1.71 -2.74
CA VAL A 10 1.13 -2.03 -1.88
C VAL A 10 0.95 -0.91 -0.86
N LEU A 11 -0.15 -0.18 -0.98
CA LEU A 11 -0.62 0.80 -0.01
C LEU A 11 -1.36 0.07 1.12
N ALA A 12 -0.61 -0.32 2.15
CA ALA A 12 -1.17 -0.88 3.37
C ALA A 12 -1.84 0.23 4.20
N CYS A 13 -3.18 0.19 4.31
CA CYS A 13 -3.98 1.27 4.90
C CYS A 13 -5.02 0.73 5.88
N ARG A 14 -5.22 1.39 7.02
CA ARG A 14 -6.32 1.07 7.96
C ARG A 14 -7.71 1.37 7.37
N ASN A 15 -7.82 2.40 6.53
CA ASN A 15 -9.07 2.74 5.84
C ASN A 15 -8.87 2.57 4.34
N VAL A 16 -9.44 1.49 3.79
CA VAL A 16 -9.29 1.13 2.38
C VAL A 16 -9.89 2.16 1.44
N SER A 17 -11.01 2.81 1.81
CA SER A 17 -11.63 3.86 0.98
C SER A 17 -10.67 5.04 0.79
N LYS A 18 -10.06 5.55 1.87
CA LYS A 18 -9.02 6.58 1.76
C LYS A 18 -7.78 6.09 1.01
N GLY A 19 -7.46 4.80 1.11
CA GLY A 19 -6.39 4.17 0.33
C GLY A 19 -6.66 4.23 -1.18
N TYR A 20 -7.88 3.91 -1.62
CA TYR A 20 -8.27 4.00 -3.02
C TYR A 20 -8.29 5.45 -3.53
N ASP A 21 -8.73 6.41 -2.71
CA ASP A 21 -8.61 7.83 -3.06
C ASP A 21 -7.16 8.26 -3.28
N ALA A 22 -6.24 7.77 -2.43
CA ALA A 22 -4.82 8.02 -2.58
C ALA A 22 -4.23 7.35 -3.82
N MET A 23 -4.61 6.10 -4.10
CA MET A 23 -4.23 5.37 -5.31
C MET A 23 -4.64 6.14 -6.56
N ASN A 24 -5.89 6.60 -6.65
CA ASN A 24 -6.38 7.37 -7.80
C ASN A 24 -5.56 8.64 -8.02
N LYS A 25 -5.24 9.38 -6.95
CA LYS A 25 -4.37 10.57 -7.02
C LYS A 25 -2.96 10.24 -7.50
N LEU A 26 -2.39 9.12 -7.04
CA LEU A 26 -1.06 8.66 -7.45
C LEU A 26 -1.03 8.27 -8.93
N LEU A 27 -2.03 7.53 -9.42
CA LEU A 27 -2.12 7.12 -10.81
C LEU A 27 -2.13 8.33 -11.75
N VAL A 28 -2.96 9.34 -11.44
CA VAL A 28 -3.02 10.59 -12.22
C VAL A 28 -1.69 11.35 -12.17
N LYS A 29 -1.10 11.49 -10.98
CA LYS A 29 0.10 12.33 -10.78
C LYS A 29 1.38 11.71 -11.36
N THR A 30 1.46 10.39 -11.39
CA THR A 30 2.67 9.66 -11.82
C THR A 30 2.55 9.06 -13.22
N SER A 31 1.34 9.07 -13.81
CA SER A 31 1.05 8.33 -15.05
C SER A 31 1.42 6.84 -14.95
N SER A 32 1.32 6.27 -13.74
CA SER A 32 1.55 4.85 -13.50
C SER A 32 0.36 4.01 -13.97
N ASN A 33 0.60 2.73 -14.26
CA ASN A 33 -0.47 1.78 -14.51
C ASN A 33 -1.16 1.39 -13.18
N GLN A 34 -2.47 1.17 -13.24
CA GLN A 34 -3.29 0.70 -12.14
C GLN A 34 -2.80 -0.64 -11.57
N GLU A 35 -2.22 -1.51 -12.39
CA GLU A 35 -1.66 -2.80 -11.96
C GLU A 35 -0.43 -2.67 -11.03
N ASN A 36 0.23 -1.51 -11.02
CA ASN A 36 1.43 -1.26 -10.21
C ASN A 36 1.10 -0.75 -8.80
N ILE A 37 -0.14 -0.34 -8.52
CA ILE A 37 -0.52 0.19 -7.22
C ILE A 37 -1.72 -0.59 -6.71
N ARG A 38 -1.60 -1.17 -5.51
CA ARG A 38 -2.67 -1.93 -4.87
C ARG A 38 -2.96 -1.38 -3.49
N VAL A 39 -4.20 -1.47 -3.05
CA VAL A 39 -4.62 -1.10 -1.70
C VAL A 39 -4.94 -2.37 -0.94
N MET A 40 -4.38 -2.52 0.24
CA MET A 40 -4.66 -3.63 1.15
C MET A 40 -4.95 -3.10 2.54
N GLU A 41 -5.92 -3.71 3.23
CA GLU A 41 -6.22 -3.35 4.61
C GLU A 41 -5.09 -3.79 5.55
N CYS A 42 -4.61 -2.89 6.39
CA CYS A 42 -3.68 -3.21 7.47
C CYS A 42 -3.82 -2.18 8.61
N ASP A 43 -4.27 -2.64 9.77
CA ASP A 43 -4.29 -1.87 11.01
C ASP A 43 -3.15 -2.30 11.93
N LEU A 44 -2.14 -1.45 12.08
CA LEU A 44 -0.99 -1.70 12.95
C LEU A 44 -1.35 -1.75 14.43
N CYS A 45 -2.52 -1.24 14.84
CA CYS A 45 -3.02 -1.39 16.20
C CYS A 45 -3.62 -2.79 16.48
N SER A 46 -3.74 -3.66 15.46
CA SER A 46 -4.34 -4.99 15.57
C SER A 46 -3.44 -6.06 14.95
N LEU A 47 -2.84 -6.92 15.80
CA LEU A 47 -2.01 -8.03 15.31
C LEU A 47 -2.80 -9.03 14.43
N ASN A 48 -4.11 -9.15 14.64
CA ASN A 48 -4.96 -9.97 13.79
C ASN A 48 -5.07 -9.37 12.37
N SER A 49 -5.22 -8.04 12.28
CA SER A 49 -5.21 -7.33 11.00
C SER A 49 -3.85 -7.48 10.30
N VAL A 50 -2.75 -7.33 11.02
CA VAL A 50 -1.39 -7.53 10.49
C VAL A 50 -1.20 -8.94 9.93
N ARG A 51 -1.63 -9.98 10.65
CA ARG A 51 -1.53 -11.37 10.16
C ARG A 51 -2.40 -11.62 8.94
N ALA A 52 -3.60 -11.05 8.88
CA ALA A 52 -4.49 -11.13 7.73
C ALA A 52 -3.87 -10.43 6.49
N PHE A 53 -3.29 -9.24 6.69
CA PHE A 53 -2.55 -8.52 5.66
C PHE A 53 -1.40 -9.36 5.10
N VAL A 54 -0.55 -9.92 5.97
CA VAL A 54 0.59 -10.75 5.54
C VAL A 54 0.13 -12.00 4.79
N LYS A 55 -0.98 -12.62 5.21
CA LYS A 55 -1.55 -13.77 4.49
C LYS A 55 -1.95 -13.37 3.08
N MET A 56 -2.73 -12.31 2.90
CA MET A 56 -3.14 -11.83 1.58
C MET A 56 -1.95 -11.39 0.73
N TYR A 57 -0.99 -10.69 1.33
CA TYR A 57 0.23 -10.26 0.64
C TYR A 57 1.00 -11.46 0.07
N ASN A 58 1.23 -12.51 0.88
CA ASN A 58 1.95 -13.69 0.42
C ASN A 58 1.17 -14.55 -0.60
N GLU A 59 -0.15 -14.41 -0.67
CA GLU A 59 -0.98 -15.08 -1.70
C GLU A 59 -0.91 -14.35 -3.05
N GLU A 60 -0.62 -13.05 -3.05
CA GLU A 60 -0.70 -12.20 -4.25
C GLU A 60 0.65 -11.64 -4.73
N GLU A 61 1.66 -11.64 -3.87
CA GLU A 61 2.98 -11.05 -4.11
C GLU A 61 4.10 -12.06 -3.82
N ASP A 62 5.03 -12.22 -4.77
CA ASP A 62 6.10 -13.21 -4.67
C ASP A 62 7.29 -12.77 -3.80
N ARG A 63 7.49 -11.45 -3.64
CA ARG A 63 8.66 -10.87 -2.95
C ARG A 63 8.35 -9.52 -2.34
N LEU A 64 9.00 -9.24 -1.20
CA LEU A 64 9.04 -7.91 -0.58
C LEU A 64 10.45 -7.32 -0.69
N ASP A 65 10.60 -6.26 -1.48
CA ASP A 65 11.88 -5.56 -1.66
C ASP A 65 12.12 -4.48 -0.61
N ILE A 66 11.08 -3.69 -0.32
CA ILE A 66 11.17 -2.53 0.55
C ILE A 66 9.93 -2.49 1.44
N LEU A 67 10.15 -2.39 2.76
CA LEU A 67 9.12 -2.09 3.74
C LEU A 67 9.31 -0.67 4.27
N ILE A 68 8.29 0.17 4.11
CA ILE A 68 8.31 1.55 4.63
C ILE A 68 7.35 1.64 5.82
N CYS A 69 7.91 1.57 7.04
CA CYS A 69 7.15 1.71 8.29
C CYS A 69 6.80 3.17 8.59
N ASN A 70 5.94 3.78 7.77
CA ASN A 70 5.56 5.19 7.88
C ASN A 70 4.37 5.45 8.83
N ALA A 71 3.49 4.47 9.03
CA ALA A 71 2.27 4.69 9.79
C ALA A 71 2.58 5.00 11.28
N GLY A 72 2.05 6.11 11.76
CA GLY A 72 2.19 6.58 13.13
C GLY A 72 1.03 7.51 13.50
N LEU A 73 0.80 7.67 14.80
CA LEU A 73 -0.18 8.61 15.33
C LEU A 73 0.54 9.82 15.92
N GLY A 74 0.02 11.01 15.65
CA GLY A 74 0.35 12.20 16.42
C GLY A 74 -0.59 12.32 17.62
N TRP A 75 -0.15 12.98 18.69
CA TRP A 75 -1.03 13.37 19.78
C TRP A 75 -1.85 14.59 19.32
N SER A 76 -3.17 14.44 19.28
CA SER A 76 -4.15 15.51 19.05
C SER A 76 -5.34 15.31 19.97
#